data_AF-A0A7X7QWW5-F1
#
_entry.id   AF-A0A7X7QWW5-F1
#
_cell.length_a   1.000
_cell.length_b   1.000
_cell.length_c   1.000
_cell.angle_alpha   90.00
_cell.angle_beta   90.00
_cell.angle_gamma   90.00
#
_symmetry.space_group_name_H-M   'P 1'
#
loop_
_entity.id
_entity.type
_entity.pdbx_description
1 polymer ?
#
loop_
_entity_poly.entity_id
_entity_poly.type
_entity_poly.pdbx_seq_one_letter_code
_entity_poly.pdbx_strand_id
1 'polypeptide(L)' 'MINAVNLADVRAMRSYNLHKLEGNLKGKYSLYLGKENGFRLIIVPLNCEHEQWTEKDFDKICMNTQIVEIQEVSKHYE' A
#
# COMPACT_ATOMS: atom_id res chain seq x y z
N MET A 1 -22.35 0.17 3.19
CA MET A 1 -20.97 0.55 2.85
C MET A 1 -20.30 -0.70 2.27
N ILE A 2 -19.71 -0.61 1.08
CA ILE A 2 -18.92 -1.71 0.52
C ILE A 2 -17.49 -1.50 1.02
N ASN A 3 -16.99 -2.45 1.80
CA ASN A 3 -15.59 -2.44 2.24
C ASN A 3 -14.70 -2.98 1.12
N ALA A 4 -13.44 -2.55 1.08
CA ALA A 4 -12.45 -3.14 0.18
C ALA A 4 -12.28 -4.64 0.50
N VAL A 5 -12.24 -5.48 -0.53
CA VAL A 5 -12.00 -6.92 -0.43
C VAL A 5 -10.50 -7.20 -0.42
N ASN A 6 -9.73 -6.44 -1.19
CA ASN A 6 -8.28 -6.52 -1.28
C ASN A 6 -7.65 -5.16 -1.62
N LEU A 7 -6.32 -5.14 -1.68
CA LEU A 7 -5.55 -3.93 -1.97
C LEU A 7 -5.77 -3.40 -3.40
N ALA A 8 -6.30 -4.20 -4.34
CA ALA A 8 -6.65 -3.72 -5.67
C ALA A 8 -7.83 -2.74 -5.65
N ASP A 9 -8.80 -2.94 -4.75
CA ASP A 9 -9.91 -1.99 -4.56
C ASP A 9 -9.39 -0.63 -4.07
N VAL A 10 -8.45 -0.66 -3.11
CA VAL A 10 -7.78 0.55 -2.60
C VAL A 10 -6.98 1.23 -3.72
N ARG A 11 -6.27 0.45 -4.55
CA ARG A 11 -5.52 0.97 -5.70
C ARG A 11 -6.43 1.64 -6.74
N ALA A 12 -7.60 1.06 -6.99
CA ALA A 12 -8.57 1.62 -7.94
C ALA A 12 -9.05 3.01 -7.51
N MET A 13 -9.05 3.30 -6.21
CA MET A 13 -9.32 4.61 -5.66
C MET A 13 -8.09 5.53 -5.79
N ARG A 14 -8.04 6.29 -6.90
CA ARG A 14 -6.94 7.23 -7.21
C ARG A 14 -6.62 8.23 -6.10
N SER A 15 -7.58 8.57 -5.25
CA SER A 15 -7.38 9.46 -4.09
C SER A 15 -6.32 8.95 -3.11
N TYR A 16 -6.13 7.63 -3.01
CA TYR A 16 -5.12 7.03 -2.14
C TYR A 16 -3.72 6.96 -2.77
N ASN A 17 -3.58 7.23 -4.07
CA ASN A 17 -2.31 7.30 -4.78
C ASN A 17 -1.34 6.15 -4.41
N LEU A 18 -1.84 4.91 -4.43
CA LEU A 18 -1.06 3.74 -4.08
C LEU A 18 -0.06 3.41 -5.19
N HIS A 19 1.24 3.39 -4.86
CA HIS A 19 2.30 3.07 -5.82
C HIS A 19 3.50 2.40 -5.15
N LYS A 20 4.29 1.68 -5.98
CA LYS A 20 5.57 1.07 -5.59
C LYS A 20 6.60 2.14 -5.23
N LEU A 21 7.37 1.88 -4.20
CA LEU A 21 8.56 2.65 -3.86
C LEU A 21 9.81 2.03 -4.49
N GLU A 22 10.78 2.87 -4.80
CA GLU A 22 12.02 2.51 -5.50
C GLU A 22 13.25 2.71 -4.58
N GLY A 23 14.42 2.27 -5.05
CA GLY A 23 15.69 2.43 -4.34
C GLY A 23 15.74 1.62 -3.03
N ASN A 24 16.10 2.27 -1.92
CA ASN A 24 16.24 1.63 -0.61
C ASN A 24 14.92 1.14 -0.02
N LEU A 25 13.78 1.56 -0.57
CA LEU A 25 12.44 1.17 -0.14
C LEU A 25 11.79 0.18 -1.12
N LYS A 26 12.58 -0.43 -2.01
CA LYS A 26 12.11 -1.44 -2.95
C LYS A 26 11.38 -2.57 -2.21
N GLY A 27 10.18 -2.91 -2.69
CA GLY A 27 9.28 -3.88 -2.05
C GLY A 27 8.28 -3.28 -1.08
N LYS A 28 8.41 -1.98 -0.75
CA LYS A 28 7.42 -1.21 0.00
C LYS A 28 6.56 -0.36 -0.93
N TYR A 29 5.46 0.17 -0.39
CA TYR A 29 4.45 0.92 -1.14
C TYR A 29 4.05 2.17 -0.38
N SER A 30 3.71 3.24 -1.08
CA SER A 30 3.18 4.47 -0.46
C SER A 30 1.67 4.54 -0.61
N LEU A 31 0.96 4.83 0.47
CA LEU A 31 -0.49 5.09 0.50
C LEU A 31 -0.75 6.50 1.04
N TYR A 32 -1.40 7.35 0.25
CA TYR A 32 -1.73 8.71 0.64
C TYR A 32 -3.05 8.79 1.41
N LEU A 33 -3.05 9.48 2.56
CA LEU A 33 -4.23 9.60 3.43
C LEU A 33 -5.08 10.84 3.15
N GLY A 34 -4.81 11.57 2.07
CA GLY A 34 -5.59 12.72 1.65
C GLY A 34 -5.04 14.08 2.06
N LYS A 35 -5.62 15.12 1.45
CA LYS A 35 -5.15 16.52 1.54
C LYS A 35 -5.27 17.14 2.91
N GLU A 36 -6.27 16.74 3.69
CA GLU A 36 -6.53 17.35 5.00
C GLU A 36 -5.35 17.15 5.95
N ASN A 37 -4.69 15.99 5.89
CA ASN A 37 -3.64 15.64 6.84
C ASN A 37 -2.25 15.60 6.18
N GLY A 38 -2.16 15.44 4.85
CA GLY A 38 -0.89 15.45 4.10
C GLY A 38 0.02 14.24 4.35
N PHE A 39 -0.45 13.26 5.14
CA PHE A 39 0.32 12.09 5.50
C PHE A 39 0.30 11.01 4.41
N ARG A 40 1.40 10.26 4.37
CA ARG A 40 1.56 9.02 3.62
C ARG A 40 1.93 7.92 4.59
N LEU A 41 1.40 6.73 4.33
CA LEU A 41 1.86 5.49 4.94
C LEU A 41 2.89 4.85 4.00
N ILE A 42 3.96 4.32 4.58
CA ILE A 42 4.76 3.30 3.92
C ILE A 42 4.24 1.95 4.41
N ILE A 43 3.80 1.11 3.47
CA ILE A 43 3.19 -0.18 3.78
C ILE A 43 3.92 -1.33 3.10
N VAL A 44 3.78 -2.52 3.70
CA VAL A 44 4.19 -3.81 3.12
C VAL A 44 2.95 -4.71 3.00
N PRO A 45 2.56 -5.11 1.78
CA PRO A 45 1.56 -6.15 1.52
C PRO A 45 2.01 -7.51 2.06
N LEU A 46 1.15 -8.17 2.82
CA LEU A 46 1.40 -9.51 3.37
C LEU A 46 0.41 -10.54 2.80
N ASN A 47 0.84 -11.79 2.75
CA ASN A 47 -0.02 -12.93 2.46
C ASN A 47 -0.85 -13.34 3.70
N CYS A 48 -1.66 -14.41 3.59
CA CYS A 48 -2.48 -14.90 4.69
C CYS A 48 -1.68 -15.41 5.91
N GLU A 49 -0.42 -15.81 5.69
CA GLU A 49 0.50 -16.25 6.73
C GLU A 49 1.28 -15.08 7.37
N HIS A 50 0.92 -13.83 7.04
CA HIS A 50 1.61 -12.61 7.49
C HIS A 50 3.06 -12.49 6.99
N GLU A 51 3.39 -13.15 5.89
CA GLU A 51 4.71 -13.08 5.25
C GLU A 51 4.69 -12.18 4.01
N GLN A 52 5.86 -11.69 3.60
CA GLN A 52 6.00 -10.91 2.37
C GLN A 52 5.79 -11.76 1.12
N TRP A 53 5.20 -11.16 0.09
CA TRP A 53 5.05 -11.82 -1.21
C TRP A 53 6.40 -12.07 -1.90
N THR A 54 6.58 -13.29 -2.41
CA THR A 54 7.69 -13.62 -3.32
C THR A 54 7.41 -13.17 -4.77
N GLU A 55 6.13 -13.03 -5.13
CA GLU A 55 5.66 -12.41 -6.38
C GLU A 55 6.10 -10.94 -6.44
N LYS A 56 6.43 -10.46 -7.64
CA LYS A 56 6.95 -9.11 -7.91
C LYS A 56 5.99 -8.28 -8.75
N ASP A 57 5.05 -8.91 -9.44
CA ASP A 57 4.01 -8.24 -10.20
C ASP A 57 3.09 -7.44 -9.26
N PHE A 58 2.94 -6.15 -9.53
CA PHE A 58 2.18 -5.27 -8.64
C PHE A 58 0.69 -5.62 -8.61
N ASP A 59 0.14 -5.93 -9.77
CA ASP A 59 -1.29 -6.15 -9.95
C ASP A 59 -1.68 -7.44 -9.23
N LYS A 60 -0.88 -8.50 -9.37
CA LYS A 60 -1.08 -9.75 -8.64
C LYS A 60 -0.94 -9.57 -7.14
N ILE A 61 0.05 -8.82 -6.66
CA ILE A 61 0.20 -8.53 -5.22
C ILE A 61 -1.06 -7.82 -4.71
N CYS A 62 -1.52 -6.78 -5.39
CA CYS A 62 -2.73 -6.05 -5.00
C CYS A 62 -3.98 -6.93 -4.96
N MET A 63 -4.19 -7.77 -5.99
CA MET A 63 -5.38 -8.63 -6.08
C MET A 63 -5.45 -9.68 -4.95
N ASN A 64 -4.30 -10.13 -4.44
CA ASN A 64 -4.23 -11.19 -3.43
C ASN A 64 -3.96 -10.67 -2.01
N THR A 65 -3.73 -9.37 -1.81
CA THR A 65 -3.41 -8.81 -0.49
C THR A 65 -4.66 -8.32 0.23
N GLN A 66 -4.90 -8.85 1.43
CA GLN A 66 -5.91 -8.35 2.37
C GLN A 66 -5.29 -7.75 3.64
N ILE A 67 -4.02 -8.06 3.91
CA ILE A 67 -3.29 -7.64 5.11
C ILE A 67 -2.15 -6.72 4.67
N VAL A 68 -2.04 -5.55 5.29
CA VAL A 68 -0.92 -4.64 5.09
C VAL A 68 -0.30 -4.31 6.44
N GLU A 69 1.03 -4.32 6.49
CA GLU A 69 1.78 -3.83 7.64
C GLU A 69 2.18 -2.38 7.39
N ILE A 70 1.96 -1.52 8.40
CA ILE A 70 2.39 -0.12 8.36
C ILE A 70 3.81 -0.05 8.93
N GLN A 71 4.74 0.39 8.09
CA GLN A 71 6.16 0.53 8.43
C GLN A 71 6.51 1.95 8.90
N GLU A 72 5.86 2.95 8.32
CA GLU A 72 6.12 4.36 8.63
C GLU A 72 4.87 5.20 8.36
N VAL A 73 4.75 6.31 9.10
CA VAL A 73 3.78 7.38 8.88
C VAL A 73 4.55 8.70 8.80
N SER A 74 4.53 9.36 7.65
CA SER A 74 5.25 10.62 7.44
C SER A 74 4.43 11.64 6.64
N LYS A 75 4.69 12.93 6.86
CA LYS A 75 4.12 13.99 6.01
C LYS A 75 4.89 14.05 4.71
N HIS A 76 4.18 14.24 3.60
CA HIS A 76 4.82 14.52 2.32
C HIS A 76 5.28 15.98 2.34
N TYR A 77 6.60 16.18 2.43
CA TYR A 77 7.32 17.44 2.71
C TYR A 77 7.26 17.87 4.19
N GLU A 78 8.33 17.58 4.91
CA GLU A 78 8.91 18.56 5.84
C GLU A 78 9.99 19.34 5.08
#